data_AF-A0A2D6BTD0-F1
#
_entry.id   AF-A0A2D6BTD0-F1
#
_cell.length_a   1.000
_cell.length_b   1.000
_cell.length_c   1.000
_cell.angle_alpha   90.00
_cell.angle_beta   90.00
_cell.angle_gamma   90.00
#
_symmetry.space_group_name_H-M   'P 1'
#
loop_
_entity.id
_entity.type
_entity.pdbx_description
1 polymer ?
#
loop_
_entity_poly.entity_id
_entity_poly.type
_entity_poly.pdbx_seq_one_letter_code
_entity_poly.pdbx_strand_id
1 'polypeptide(L)'
;MPSIQETIPDHLAEAAEAARAWFSADQGSEFKLTGIVDPAESFDGPLQLILCGTQAGQEVCLRERFDIRRAASGFDVAHIEEAPPEFGSVAPRLDPPPGERAGWIDDVIARHDFTVVLFYRGFW
;
A
#
# COMPACT_ATOMS: atom_id res chain seq x y z
N MET A 1 0.10 1.77 -14.97
CA MET A 1 0.60 1.17 -13.72
C MET A 1 0.04 2.03 -12.60
N PRO A 2 -0.43 1.44 -11.49
CA PRO A 2 -0.86 2.25 -10.36
C PRO A 2 0.34 3.09 -9.87
N SER A 3 0.10 4.36 -9.61
CA SER A 3 1.08 5.31 -9.09
C SER A 3 1.01 5.31 -7.57
N ILE A 4 2.16 5.22 -6.90
CA ILE A 4 2.24 5.30 -5.44
C ILE A 4 2.89 6.63 -5.08
N GLN A 5 2.24 7.38 -4.19
CA GLN A 5 2.78 8.62 -3.64
C GLN A 5 2.97 8.45 -2.14
N GLU A 6 4.19 8.70 -1.64
CA GLU A 6 4.50 8.66 -0.20
C GLU A 6 3.88 9.86 0.54
N THR A 7 3.80 11.01 -0.15
CA THR A 7 3.16 12.21 0.37
C THR A 7 1.68 12.19 0.00
N ILE A 8 0.82 12.29 1.01
CA ILE A 8 -0.63 12.38 0.83
C ILE A 8 -0.99 13.79 0.35
N PRO A 9 -1.73 13.95 -0.76
CA PRO A 9 -2.20 15.25 -1.21
C PRO A 9 -3.06 15.94 -0.14
N ASP A 10 -2.88 17.26 0.04
CA ASP A 10 -3.53 18.04 1.09
C ASP A 10 -5.06 17.90 1.09
N HIS A 11 -5.69 17.84 -0.09
CA HIS A 11 -7.14 17.71 -0.23
C HIS A 11 -7.69 16.34 0.20
N LEU A 12 -6.82 15.33 0.32
CA LEU A 12 -7.15 13.97 0.79
C LEU A 12 -6.65 13.71 2.22
N ALA A 13 -5.79 14.57 2.77
CA ALA A 13 -5.09 14.33 4.03
C ALA A 13 -6.04 14.03 5.20
N GLU A 14 -7.07 14.84 5.40
CA GLU A 14 -8.03 14.64 6.50
C GLU A 14 -8.79 13.31 6.38
N ALA A 15 -9.21 12.96 5.16
CA ALA A 15 -9.93 11.72 4.91
C ALA A 15 -9.03 10.49 5.09
N ALA A 16 -7.80 10.55 4.56
CA ALA A 16 -6.83 9.49 4.69
C ALA A 16 -6.41 9.26 6.15
N GLU A 17 -6.28 10.34 6.93
CA GLU A 17 -5.99 10.26 8.36
C GLU A 17 -7.17 9.70 9.15
N ALA A 18 -8.41 10.05 8.80
CA ALA A 18 -9.60 9.44 9.39
C ALA A 18 -9.64 7.92 9.14
N ALA A 19 -9.29 7.47 7.92
CA ALA A 19 -9.20 6.06 7.59
C ALA A 19 -8.08 5.34 8.35
N ARG A 20 -6.88 5.93 8.45
CA ARG A 20 -5.76 5.42 9.25
C ARG A 20 -6.16 5.24 10.71
N ALA A 21 -6.80 6.25 11.30
CA ALA A 21 -7.23 6.23 12.70
C ALA A 21 -8.30 5.17 12.95
N TRP A 22 -9.30 5.07 12.06
CA TRP A 22 -10.32 4.03 12.10
C TRP A 22 -9.70 2.63 12.03
N PHE A 23 -8.80 2.39 11.06
CA PHE A 23 -8.15 1.10 10.87
C PHE A 23 -7.26 0.70 12.05
N SER A 24 -6.50 1.65 12.60
CA SER A 24 -5.68 1.41 13.79
C SER A 24 -6.52 1.00 14.99
N ALA A 25 -7.70 1.62 15.17
CA ALA A 25 -8.62 1.26 16.24
C ALA A 25 -9.25 -0.13 16.01
N ASP A 26 -9.67 -0.42 14.79
CA ASP A 26 -10.24 -1.72 14.41
C ASP A 26 -9.26 -2.88 14.63
N GLN A 27 -8.00 -2.70 14.22
CA GLN A 27 -6.93 -3.70 14.37
C GLN A 27 -6.31 -3.73 15.78
N GLY A 28 -6.70 -2.81 16.67
CA GLY A 28 -6.11 -2.67 18.00
C GLY A 28 -4.59 -2.44 17.99
N SER A 29 -4.04 -1.88 16.91
CA SER A 29 -2.61 -1.69 16.68
C SER A 29 -2.37 -0.32 16.04
N GLU A 30 -1.26 0.33 16.38
CA GLU A 30 -0.93 1.63 15.79
C GLU A 30 -0.37 1.46 14.37
N PHE A 31 -1.03 2.09 13.40
CA PHE A 31 -0.54 2.18 12.02
C PHE A 31 -0.23 3.62 11.64
N LYS A 32 0.85 3.81 10.88
CA LYS A 32 1.23 5.06 10.25
C LYS A 32 0.79 5.06 8.80
N LEU A 33 0.31 6.21 8.34
CA LEU A 33 0.01 6.43 6.93
C LEU A 33 1.32 6.77 6.20
N THR A 34 1.76 5.90 5.29
CA THR A 34 3.04 6.03 4.58
C THR A 34 2.89 6.23 3.08
N GLY A 35 1.67 6.18 2.55
CA GLY A 35 1.41 6.51 1.16
C GLY A 35 -0.02 6.30 0.72
N ILE A 36 -0.30 6.69 -0.52
CA ILE A 36 -1.57 6.55 -1.21
C ILE A 36 -1.35 6.00 -2.61
N VAL A 37 -2.26 5.13 -3.07
CA VAL A 37 -2.24 4.52 -4.40
C VAL A 37 -3.25 5.23 -5.29
N ASP A 38 -2.81 5.63 -6.48
CA ASP A 38 -3.60 6.33 -7.50
C ASP A 38 -4.48 7.45 -6.91
N PRO A 39 -3.87 8.44 -6.21
CA PRO A 39 -4.64 9.48 -5.54
C PRO A 39 -5.53 10.22 -6.54
N ALA A 40 -6.82 10.30 -6.22
CA ALA A 40 -7.78 11.02 -7.03
C ALA A 40 -7.57 12.54 -6.91
N GLU A 41 -7.79 13.26 -8.01
CA GLU A 41 -7.77 14.73 -8.05
C GLU A 41 -8.85 15.34 -7.15
N SER A 42 -9.94 14.61 -6.90
CA SER A 42 -11.00 15.01 -5.97
C SER A 42 -11.29 13.90 -4.97
N PHE A 43 -11.79 14.29 -3.80
CA PHE A 43 -12.34 13.36 -2.82
C PHE A 43 -13.71 12.85 -3.31
N ASP A 44 -13.69 11.91 -4.25
CA ASP A 44 -14.88 11.23 -4.75
C ASP A 44 -14.55 9.76 -5.01
N GLY A 45 -15.05 8.88 -4.15
CA GLY A 45 -14.81 7.44 -4.21
C GLY A 45 -13.80 6.91 -3.18
N PRO A 46 -13.47 5.61 -3.29
CA PRO A 46 -12.65 4.92 -2.30
C PRO A 46 -11.19 5.34 -2.37
N LEU A 47 -10.53 5.37 -1.21
CA LEU A 47 -9.09 5.59 -1.10
C LEU A 47 -8.36 4.27 -0.88
N GLN A 48 -7.19 4.13 -1.48
CA GLN A 48 -6.29 3.00 -1.24
C GLN A 48 -5.00 3.52 -0.61
N LEU A 49 -4.74 3.10 0.63
CA LEU A 49 -3.69 3.66 1.49
C LEU A 49 -2.64 2.59 1.80
N ILE A 50 -1.41 3.04 2.01
CA ILE A 50 -0.32 2.21 2.54
C ILE A 50 -0.18 2.52 4.02
N LEU A 51 -0.41 1.52 4.86
CA LEU A 51 -0.43 1.61 6.31
C LEU A 51 0.66 0.73 6.90
N CYS A 52 1.67 1.32 7.53
CA CYS A 52 2.77 0.58 8.16
C CYS A 52 2.67 0.63 9.68
N GLY A 53 2.70 -0.51 10.35
CA GLY A 53 2.55 -0.64 11.79
C GLY A 53 3.26 -1.87 12.32
N THR A 54 3.01 -2.19 13.59
CA THR A 54 3.50 -3.42 14.21
C THR A 54 2.33 -4.33 14.53
N GLN A 55 2.37 -5.56 14.02
CA GLN A 55 1.36 -6.58 14.31
C GLN A 55 2.07 -7.83 14.83
N ALA A 56 1.63 -8.35 15.98
CA ALA A 56 2.23 -9.52 16.64
C ALA A 56 3.77 -9.43 16.82
N GLY A 57 4.30 -8.21 17.00
CA GLY A 57 5.73 -7.97 17.19
C GLY A 57 6.58 -7.90 15.92
N GLN A 58 5.94 -7.87 14.74
CA GLN A 58 6.61 -7.70 13.45
C GLN A 58 6.15 -6.41 12.77
N GLU A 59 7.08 -5.70 12.12
CA GLU A 59 6.72 -4.59 11.26
C GLU A 59 6.03 -5.11 9.99
N VAL A 60 4.84 -4.56 9.71
CA VAL A 60 4.03 -4.91 8.54
C VAL A 60 3.58 -3.63 7.85
N CYS A 61 3.56 -3.65 6.52
CA CYS A 61 3.01 -2.58 5.69
C CYS A 61 1.87 -3.15 4.86
N LEU A 62 0.65 -2.70 5.12
CA LEU A 62 -0.55 -3.18 4.47
C LEU A 62 -1.02 -2.19 3.42
N ARG A 63 -1.59 -2.70 2.33
CA ARG A 63 -2.21 -1.88 1.29
C ARG A 63 -3.71 -2.06 1.36
N GLU A 64 -4.37 -1.15 2.05
CA GLU A 64 -5.78 -1.28 2.42
C GLU A 64 -6.66 -0.30 1.64
N ARG A 65 -7.91 -0.70 1.41
CA ARG A 65 -8.88 0.09 0.66
C ARG A 65 -10.06 0.48 1.55
N PHE A 66 -10.48 1.74 1.44
CA PHE A 66 -11.51 2.31 2.30
C PHE A 66 -12.57 3.04 1.46
N ASP A 67 -13.85 2.80 1.74
CA ASP A 67 -14.94 3.68 1.35
C ASP A 67 -15.03 4.77 2.44
N ILE A 68 -14.87 6.03 2.04
CA ILE A 68 -14.88 7.16 2.96
C ILE A 68 -15.91 8.16 2.48
N ARG A 69 -16.85 8.53 3.35
CA ARG A 69 -17.91 9.48 3.05
C ARG A 69 -17.88 10.63 4.03
N ARG A 70 -18.14 11.84 3.55
CA ARG A 70 -18.30 13.01 4.43
C ARG A 70 -19.59 12.87 5.23
N ALA A 71 -19.47 12.98 6.54
CA ALA A 71 -20.58 12.99 7.49
C ALA A 71 -20.73 14.39 8.11
N ALA A 72 -21.81 14.59 8.87
CA ALA A 72 -22.05 15.87 9.56
C ALA A 72 -20.93 16.23 10.57
N SER A 73 -20.23 15.23 11.11
CA SER A 73 -19.15 15.42 12.09
C SER A 73 -17.88 14.65 11.70
N GLY A 74 -17.35 14.89 10.50
CA GLY A 74 -16.10 14.27 10.01
C GLY A 74 -16.35 13.30 8.86
N PHE A 75 -15.89 12.06 9.03
CA PHE A 75 -15.93 11.03 7.99
C PHE A 75 -16.52 9.73 8.53
N ASP A 76 -17.42 9.14 7.74
CA ASP A 76 -17.80 7.73 7.89
C ASP A 76 -16.82 6.90 7.06
N VAL A 77 -16.13 5.97 7.73
CA VAL A 77 -15.12 5.10 7.12
C VAL A 77 -15.62 3.66 7.16
N ALA A 78 -15.51 2.96 6.04
CA ALA A 78 -15.70 1.52 5.95
C ALA A 78 -14.51 0.88 5.21
N HIS A 79 -14.00 -0.21 5.76
CA HIS A 79 -12.99 -1.02 5.08
C HIS A 79 -13.62 -1.81 3.95
N ILE A 80 -12.98 -1.79 2.78
CA ILE A 80 -13.35 -2.61 1.63
C ILE A 80 -12.41 -3.82 1.67
N GLU A 81 -12.89 -4.92 2.24
CA GLU A 81 -12.18 -6.20 2.14
C GLU A 81 -12.08 -6.58 0.67
N GLU A 82 -10.86 -6.63 0.13
CA GLU A 82 -10.64 -7.24 -1.17
C GLU A 82 -10.86 -8.74 -1.03
N ALA A 83 -11.71 -9.30 -1.89
CA ALA A 83 -11.92 -10.75 -1.91
C ALA A 83 -10.57 -11.44 -2.09
N PRO A 84 -10.29 -12.53 -1.35
CA PRO A 84 -9.05 -13.26 -1.51
C PRO A 84 -8.86 -13.59 -2.99
N PRO A 85 -7.63 -13.43 -3.53
CA PRO A 85 -7.37 -13.73 -4.93
C PRO A 85 -7.85 -15.15 -5.24
N GLU A 86 -8.64 -15.30 -6.31
CA GLU A 86 -9.11 -16.62 -6.71
C GLU A 86 -7.91 -17.56 -6.89
N PHE A 87 -8.07 -18.81 -6.45
CA PHE A 87 -7.01 -19.82 -6.52
C PHE A 87 -6.57 -19.99 -8.00
N GLY A 88 -5.32 -19.63 -8.31
CA GLY A 88 -4.79 -19.64 -9.67
C GLY A 88 -4.82 -18.29 -10.41
N SER A 89 -5.29 -17.21 -9.77
CA SER A 89 -5.11 -15.86 -10.30
C SER A 89 -3.64 -15.44 -10.28
N VAL A 90 -3.24 -14.70 -11.32
CA VAL A 90 -1.87 -14.20 -11.46
C VAL A 90 -1.64 -13.16 -10.36
N ALA A 91 -0.69 -13.42 -9.45
CA ALA A 91 -0.30 -12.46 -8.43
C ALA A 91 -0.01 -11.09 -9.07
N PRO A 92 -0.49 -9.96 -8.53
CA PRO A 92 -0.41 -8.68 -9.23
C PRO A 92 1.05 -8.26 -9.40
N ARG A 93 1.55 -8.41 -10.64
CA ARG A 93 2.63 -7.63 -11.29
C ARG A 93 3.82 -7.24 -10.38
N LEU A 94 4.41 -8.22 -9.70
CA LEU A 94 5.72 -8.10 -9.05
C LEU A 94 6.91 -8.32 -10.03
N ASP A 95 6.63 -8.48 -11.32
CA ASP A 95 7.69 -8.53 -12.33
C ASP A 95 8.06 -7.10 -12.75
N PRO A 96 9.31 -6.65 -12.54
CA PRO A 96 9.85 -5.47 -13.21
C PRO A 96 9.57 -5.50 -14.72
N PRO A 97 9.47 -4.32 -15.37
CA PRO A 97 9.32 -4.24 -16.81
C PRO A 97 10.33 -5.14 -17.53
N PRO A 98 9.95 -5.77 -18.66
CA PRO A 98 10.86 -6.65 -19.40
C PRO A 98 12.20 -5.95 -19.71
N GLY A 99 13.30 -6.55 -19.25
CA GLY A 99 14.66 -6.07 -19.50
C GLY A 99 15.32 -5.29 -18.35
N GLU A 100 14.56 -4.62 -17.48
CA GLU A 100 15.16 -3.80 -16.41
C GLU A 100 15.86 -4.64 -15.33
N ARG A 101 15.30 -5.81 -15.01
CA ARG A 101 15.89 -6.71 -14.02
C ARG A 101 17.30 -7.16 -14.42
N ALA A 102 17.51 -7.49 -15.70
CA ALA A 102 18.78 -8.01 -16.16
C ALA A 102 19.87 -6.95 -16.08
N GLY A 103 19.62 -5.76 -16.64
CA GLY A 103 20.59 -4.65 -16.59
C GLY A 103 20.92 -4.23 -15.16
N TRP A 104 19.92 -4.14 -14.28
CA TRP A 104 20.15 -3.82 -12.88
C TRP A 104 20.99 -4.88 -12.15
N ILE A 105 20.72 -6.18 -12.37
CA ILE A 105 21.51 -7.28 -11.77
C ILE A 105 22.95 -7.21 -12.27
N ASP A 106 23.17 -7.02 -13.57
CA ASP A 106 24.50 -6.95 -14.16
C ASP A 106 25.32 -5.79 -13.55
N ASP A 107 24.70 -4.62 -13.41
CA ASP A 107 25.33 -3.45 -12.79
C ASP A 107 25.68 -3.66 -11.31
N VAL A 108 24.84 -4.39 -10.55
CA VAL A 108 25.08 -4.66 -9.13
C VAL A 108 26.19 -5.71 -8.96
N ILE A 109 26.17 -6.80 -9.73
CA ILE A 109 27.21 -7.84 -9.68
C ILE A 109 28.58 -7.26 -10.03
N ALA A 110 28.67 -6.36 -11.01
CA ALA A 110 29.94 -5.74 -11.39
C ALA A 110 30.59 -4.88 -10.28
N ARG A 111 29.82 -4.48 -9.25
CA ARG A 111 30.26 -3.57 -8.19
C ARG A 111 30.65 -4.27 -6.88
N HIS A 112 30.39 -5.57 -6.75
CA HIS A 112 30.56 -6.29 -5.49
C HIS A 112 31.19 -7.67 -5.70
N ASP A 113 32.08 -8.07 -4.77
CA ASP A 113 32.72 -9.40 -4.80
C ASP A 113 31.72 -10.54 -4.60
N PHE A 114 30.56 -10.24 -3.98
CA PHE A 114 29.41 -11.15 -3.89
C PHE A 114 28.11 -10.35 -3.79
N THR A 115 27.04 -10.90 -4.36
CA THR A 115 25.69 -10.31 -4.34
C THR A 115 24.67 -11.35 -3.87
N VAL A 116 23.83 -10.99 -2.90
CA VAL A 116 22.68 -11.81 -2.49
C VAL A 116 21.41 -11.16 -3.04
N VAL A 117 20.73 -11.85 -3.95
CA VAL A 117 19.45 -11.38 -4.51
C VAL A 117 18.32 -12.09 -3.78
N LEU A 118 17.61 -11.36 -2.90
CA LEU A 118 16.40 -11.86 -2.26
C LEU A 118 15.20 -11.56 -3.16
N PHE A 119 14.59 -12.60 -3.70
CA PHE A 119 13.36 -12.48 -4.47
C PHE A 119 12.18 -12.96 -3.64
N TYR A 120 11.29 -12.04 -3.24
CA TYR A 120 10.10 -12.37 -2.47
C TYR A 120 8.90 -12.57 -3.41
N ARG A 121 8.27 -13.75 -3.34
CA ARG A 121 6.96 -14.04 -3.96
C ARG A 121 5.94 -14.27 -2.85
N GLY A 122 5.47 -13.18 -2.25
CA GLY A 122 4.30 -13.22 -1.35
C GLY A 122 3.09 -12.61 -2.03
N PHE A 123 1.92 -13.15 -1.72
CA PHE A 123 0.66 -12.46 -1.91
C PHE A 123 0.62 -11.31 -0.90
N TRP A 124 0.48 -10.09 -1.40
CA TRP A 124 -0.05 -8.98 -0.61
C TRP A 124 -1.55 -8.96 -0.82
#